data_AF-D1CAG2-F1
#
_entry.id   AF-D1CAG2-F1
#
_cell.length_a   1.000
_cell.length_b   1.000
_cell.length_c   1.000
_cell.angle_alpha   90.00
_cell.angle_beta   90.00
_cell.angle_gamma   90.00
#
_symmetry.space_group_name_H-M   'P 1'
#
loop_
_entity.id
_entity.type
_entity.pdbx_description
1 polymer ?
#
loop_
_entity_poly.entity_id
_entity_poly.type
_entity_poly.pdbx_seq_one_letter_code
_entity_poly.pdbx_strand_id
1 'polypeptide(L)'
;MPQSKQPATIKRLTQLARQPSLVIEGGVRPLGVWFREGGETLQPFVAIWVDAATGYVRASRLISPKETTDAGRSQALDVLVEAMHSPNQPLSGRTPQRGRPAKVVVDDPELAAAARSLLAPADVPVELAAHLPRFEDAYAALSDAMDADLSQGPPEPFTWDIAERVLPPLYQAAARCARQAPWELLPDFPPVAIDLGEYGPAPGVERVYASVLGGAGVMTGVACYFAMDDLEAMMNAGQAAMADDDMVDEAIAFMRQLGAPLDDLPPEAVRELVRDMLPPGTVPGSNPADLIRDSLICFYETPDEVDPTYVEWIQARRLKLANQLMIPAFHRVTTGTLEARPLNEREAVAFTLVLGGLARFTSRFLDELEVMEGPEPLIFRPYVEGPDGKVRITLRYPPEGQDWPELEWPDADSFGLDLFPPPPE
;
A
#
# COMPACT_ATOMS: atom_id res chain seq x y z
N MET A 1 13.21 38.11 -7.47
CA MET A 1 14.20 38.52 -6.43
C MET A 1 13.49 38.77 -5.11
N PRO A 2 13.67 37.96 -4.07
CA PRO A 2 13.13 38.25 -2.74
C PRO A 2 14.23 38.81 -1.83
N GLN A 3 14.48 40.12 -1.87
CA GLN A 3 15.48 40.80 -1.02
C GLN A 3 14.96 41.22 0.37
N SER A 4 13.72 40.89 0.75
CA SER A 4 13.11 41.46 1.98
C SER A 4 13.26 40.64 3.27
N LYS A 5 13.71 39.37 3.23
CA LYS A 5 13.86 38.53 4.44
C LYS A 5 15.27 38.50 5.04
N GLN A 6 16.32 38.75 4.25
CA GLN A 6 17.72 38.63 4.69
C GLN A 6 18.11 39.47 5.93
N PRO A 7 17.72 40.75 6.09
CA PRO A 7 18.16 41.55 7.23
C PRO A 7 17.59 41.05 8.57
N ALA A 8 16.34 40.56 8.56
CA ALA A 8 15.70 40.00 9.74
C ALA A 8 16.31 38.65 10.13
N THR A 9 16.63 37.81 9.14
CA THR A 9 17.33 36.53 9.34
C THR A 9 18.71 36.73 9.94
N ILE A 10 19.51 37.67 9.41
CA ILE A 10 20.86 38.00 9.91
C ILE A 10 20.82 38.49 11.36
N LYS A 11 19.85 39.37 11.69
CA LYS A 11 19.68 39.87 13.06
C LYS A 11 19.33 38.75 14.05
N ARG A 12 18.54 37.75 13.64
CA ARG A 12 18.20 36.60 14.49
C ARG A 12 19.40 35.66 14.69
N LEU A 13 20.19 35.40 13.64
CA LEU A 13 21.37 34.53 13.73
C LEU A 13 22.43 35.08 14.69
N THR A 14 22.71 36.38 14.63
CA THR A 14 23.71 37.04 15.50
C THR A 14 23.33 37.03 16.99
N GLN A 15 22.05 36.90 17.32
CA GLN A 15 21.53 36.83 18.69
C GLN A 15 21.65 35.44 19.33
N LEU A 16 21.88 34.39 18.54
CA LEU A 16 22.05 33.05 19.07
C LEU A 16 23.38 32.91 19.83
N ALA A 17 23.37 32.18 20.95
CA ALA A 17 24.61 31.83 21.65
C ALA A 17 25.49 30.96 20.74
N ARG A 18 26.81 31.22 20.73
CA ARG A 18 27.76 30.35 20.02
C ARG A 18 27.88 29.03 20.77
N GLN A 19 27.85 27.93 20.02
CA GLN A 19 28.07 26.57 20.51
C GLN A 19 29.42 26.07 19.96
N PRO A 20 30.50 26.08 20.77
CA PRO A 20 31.84 25.79 20.29
C PRO A 20 32.05 24.35 19.80
N SER A 21 31.24 23.41 20.28
CA SER A 21 31.31 21.99 19.88
C SER A 21 30.39 21.65 18.70
N LEU A 22 29.50 22.56 18.30
CA LEU A 22 28.52 22.28 17.27
C LEU A 22 29.15 22.49 15.89
N VAL A 23 29.25 21.40 15.14
CA VAL A 23 29.58 21.41 13.72
C VAL A 23 28.33 20.96 12.99
N ILE A 24 27.84 21.77 12.06
CA ILE A 24 26.70 21.40 11.22
C ILE A 24 27.23 21.02 9.85
N GLU A 25 26.92 19.83 9.38
CA GLU A 25 27.19 19.43 8.00
C GLU A 25 25.88 19.11 7.27
N GLY A 26 25.85 19.35 5.97
CA GLY A 26 24.66 19.12 5.19
C GLY A 26 24.65 19.82 3.85
N GLY A 27 23.51 19.73 3.20
CA GLY A 27 23.33 20.26 1.87
C GLY A 27 21.96 19.91 1.31
N VAL A 28 21.89 19.94 -0.02
CA VAL A 28 20.70 19.58 -0.77
C VAL A 28 21.06 18.58 -1.85
N ARG A 29 20.24 17.54 -1.99
CA ARG A 29 20.40 16.51 -3.03
C ARG A 29 19.04 16.20 -3.66
N PRO A 30 19.00 15.76 -4.93
CA PRO A 30 17.79 15.14 -5.46
C PRO A 30 17.45 13.90 -4.62
N LEU A 31 16.17 13.56 -4.50
CA LEU A 31 15.73 12.33 -3.87
C LEU A 31 15.22 11.37 -4.96
N GLY A 32 15.55 10.09 -4.86
CA GLY A 32 15.20 9.04 -5.84
C GLY A 32 13.72 8.65 -5.86
N VAL A 33 12.83 9.60 -5.57
CA VAL A 33 11.38 9.41 -5.60
C VAL A 33 10.77 10.39 -6.58
N TRP A 34 9.57 10.09 -7.05
CA TRP A 34 8.84 10.94 -7.96
C TRP A 34 7.48 11.28 -7.36
N PHE A 35 7.18 12.57 -7.26
CA PHE A 35 5.91 13.04 -6.75
C PHE A 35 5.10 13.69 -7.87
N ARG A 36 3.78 13.56 -7.79
CA ARG A 36 2.85 14.29 -8.65
C ARG A 36 2.44 15.59 -7.98
N GLU A 37 2.79 16.72 -8.59
CA GLU A 37 2.35 18.05 -8.13
C GLU A 37 1.68 18.80 -9.28
N GLY A 38 0.37 19.03 -9.17
CA GLY A 38 -0.41 19.72 -10.21
C GLY A 38 -0.45 18.97 -11.55
N GLY A 39 -0.44 17.64 -11.53
CA GLY A 39 -0.50 16.79 -12.72
C GLY A 39 0.86 16.54 -13.40
N GLU A 40 1.95 17.06 -12.86
CA GLU A 40 3.31 16.83 -13.38
C GLU A 40 4.10 15.92 -12.45
N THR A 41 4.85 14.97 -13.03
CA THR A 41 5.79 14.10 -12.32
C THR A 41 7.10 14.84 -12.08
N LEU A 42 7.47 15.04 -10.83
CA LEU A 42 8.63 15.84 -10.43
C LEU A 42 9.53 15.05 -9.49
N GLN A 43 10.84 15.11 -9.72
CA GLN A 43 11.83 14.60 -8.77
C GLN A 43 12.17 15.72 -7.78
N PRO A 44 11.82 15.60 -6.50
CA PRO A 44 12.08 16.62 -5.51
C PRO A 44 13.55 16.66 -5.11
N PHE A 45 13.92 17.75 -4.44
CA PHE A 45 15.15 17.83 -3.69
C PHE A 45 14.87 17.65 -2.20
N VAL A 46 15.83 17.17 -1.44
CA VAL A 46 15.80 17.17 0.02
C VAL A 46 16.99 17.96 0.55
N ALA A 47 16.72 18.93 1.41
CA ALA A 47 17.73 19.60 2.20
C ALA A 47 17.80 18.95 3.58
N ILE A 48 19.01 18.59 4.03
CA ILE A 48 19.24 17.98 5.34
C ILE A 48 20.45 18.66 5.98
N TRP A 49 20.30 19.05 7.24
CA TRP A 49 21.38 19.60 8.06
C TRP A 49 21.53 18.81 9.36
N VAL A 50 22.72 18.30 9.59
CA VAL A 50 23.02 17.31 10.63
C VAL A 50 24.08 17.85 11.57
N ASP A 51 23.96 17.54 12.85
CA ASP A 51 25.02 17.71 13.83
C ASP A 51 26.10 16.64 13.60
N ALA A 52 27.28 17.05 13.15
CA ALA A 52 28.35 16.14 12.74
C ALA A 52 28.88 15.26 13.89
N ALA A 53 28.75 15.70 15.16
CA ALA A 53 29.22 14.95 16.32
C ALA A 53 28.24 13.84 16.71
N THR A 54 26.94 14.08 16.55
CA THR A 54 25.89 13.17 17.05
C THR A 54 25.15 12.42 15.95
N GLY A 55 25.24 12.86 14.69
CA GLY A 55 24.40 12.36 13.60
C GLY A 55 22.95 12.86 13.67
N TYR A 56 22.64 13.79 14.59
CA TYR A 56 21.28 14.28 14.78
C TYR A 56 20.84 15.22 13.64
N VAL A 57 19.76 14.88 12.94
CA VAL A 57 19.16 15.75 11.91
C VAL A 57 18.51 16.95 12.58
N ARG A 58 19.18 18.11 12.49
CA ARG A 58 18.74 19.36 13.09
C ARG A 58 17.60 20.01 12.33
N ALA A 59 17.58 19.88 11.01
CA ALA A 59 16.43 20.27 10.19
C ALA A 59 16.50 19.52 8.86
N SER A 60 15.34 19.22 8.30
CA SER A 60 15.20 18.67 6.96
C SER A 60 13.95 19.22 6.29
N ARG A 61 13.98 19.30 4.96
CA ARG A 61 12.84 19.77 4.15
C ARG A 61 12.88 19.14 2.77
N LEU A 62 11.73 18.64 2.34
CA LEU A 62 11.49 18.31 0.94
C LEU A 62 11.19 19.61 0.16
N ILE A 63 11.84 19.77 -0.99
CA ILE A 63 11.81 20.97 -1.82
C ILE A 63 11.27 20.57 -3.20
N SER A 64 10.19 21.21 -3.62
CA SER A 64 9.65 20.99 -4.96
C SER A 64 10.54 21.66 -6.02
N PRO A 65 10.77 21.03 -7.20
CA PRO A 65 11.46 21.69 -8.30
C PRO A 65 10.74 22.95 -8.78
N LYS A 66 9.43 23.09 -8.51
CA LYS A 66 8.63 24.26 -8.91
C LYS A 66 8.90 25.51 -8.08
N GLU A 67 9.39 25.36 -6.86
CA GLU A 67 9.67 26.49 -5.96
C GLU A 67 11.13 26.97 -6.01
N THR A 68 11.98 26.33 -6.80
CA THR A 68 13.41 26.64 -6.92
C THR A 68 13.85 26.84 -8.37
N THR A 69 14.85 27.71 -8.56
CA THR A 69 15.53 27.90 -9.84
C THR A 69 17.01 27.52 -9.76
N ASP A 70 17.47 27.03 -8.60
CA ASP A 70 18.88 26.81 -8.26
C ASP A 70 19.13 25.44 -7.62
N ALA A 71 18.33 24.44 -8.02
CA ALA A 71 18.39 23.06 -7.51
C ALA A 71 18.21 22.97 -5.98
N GLY A 72 17.36 23.82 -5.43
CA GLY A 72 16.99 23.85 -4.02
C GLY A 72 18.02 24.49 -3.09
N ARG A 73 19.12 25.06 -3.60
CA ARG A 73 20.20 25.63 -2.76
C ARG A 73 19.73 26.81 -1.92
N SER A 74 18.93 27.71 -2.48
CA SER A 74 18.35 28.83 -1.72
C SER A 74 17.47 28.33 -0.56
N GLN A 75 16.63 27.34 -0.82
CA GLN A 75 15.80 26.71 0.21
C GLN A 75 16.63 25.96 1.25
N ALA A 76 17.71 25.30 0.84
CA ALA A 76 18.63 24.63 1.76
C ALA A 76 19.24 25.60 2.77
N LEU A 77 19.55 26.84 2.37
CA LEU A 77 20.03 27.88 3.28
C LEU A 77 18.95 28.33 4.27
N ASP A 78 17.70 28.41 3.85
CA ASP A 78 16.59 28.67 4.79
C ASP A 78 16.47 27.56 5.84
N VAL A 79 16.61 26.29 5.41
CA VAL A 79 16.61 25.12 6.31
C VAL A 79 17.83 25.13 7.25
N LEU A 80 18.99 25.63 6.79
CA LEU A 80 20.18 25.80 7.64
C LEU A 80 19.91 26.79 8.79
N VAL A 81 19.24 27.90 8.48
CA VAL A 81 18.85 28.89 9.49
C VAL A 81 17.90 28.26 10.51
N GLU A 82 16.97 27.42 10.05
CA GLU A 82 16.06 26.66 10.92
C GLU A 82 16.82 25.68 11.82
N ALA A 83 17.79 24.94 11.28
CA ALA A 83 18.65 24.03 12.07
C ALA A 83 19.36 24.74 13.23
N MET A 84 19.69 26.02 13.08
CA MET A 84 20.30 26.85 14.13
C MET A 84 19.28 27.40 15.13
N HIS A 85 18.09 27.80 14.66
CA HIS A 85 17.08 28.49 15.45
C HIS A 85 16.08 27.58 16.17
N SER A 86 15.55 26.62 15.43
CA SER A 86 14.44 25.75 15.80
C SER A 86 14.80 24.33 15.34
N PRO A 87 15.84 23.73 15.92
CA PRO A 87 16.18 22.36 15.54
C PRO A 87 15.00 21.44 15.81
N ASN A 88 14.88 20.39 14.99
CA ASN A 88 13.91 19.34 15.15
C ASN A 88 13.90 18.86 16.62
N GLN A 89 12.73 18.44 17.09
CA GLN A 89 12.61 17.87 18.43
C GLN A 89 12.64 16.35 18.30
N PRO A 90 13.55 15.66 19.01
CA PRO A 90 13.54 14.21 19.02
C PRO A 90 12.28 13.71 19.75
N LEU A 91 11.73 12.58 19.30
CA LEU A 91 10.63 11.87 19.96
C LEU A 91 11.03 11.38 21.36
N SER A 92 12.32 11.12 21.58
CA SER A 92 12.89 10.74 22.87
C SER A 92 14.25 11.41 23.07
N GLY A 93 14.47 12.03 24.24
CA GLY A 93 15.77 12.57 24.65
C GLY A 93 15.83 14.09 24.83
N ARG A 94 17.06 14.61 24.88
CA ARG A 94 17.32 16.04 25.13
C ARG A 94 17.12 16.85 23.86
N THR A 95 16.30 17.90 23.93
CA THR A 95 16.13 18.86 22.83
C THR A 95 17.49 19.46 22.44
N PRO A 96 17.87 19.42 21.15
CA PRO A 96 19.08 20.08 20.69
C PRO A 96 19.01 21.56 21.01
N GLN A 97 20.07 22.11 21.59
CA GLN A 97 20.08 23.53 21.90
C GLN A 97 20.16 24.35 20.61
N ARG A 98 19.34 25.40 20.50
CA ARG A 98 19.51 26.44 19.49
C ARG A 98 20.87 27.14 19.66
N GLY A 99 21.52 27.50 18.57
CA GLY A 99 22.83 28.13 18.66
C GLY A 99 23.50 28.35 17.31
N ARG A 100 24.46 29.28 17.30
CA ARG A 100 25.39 29.43 16.19
C ARG A 100 26.43 28.30 16.28
N PRO A 101 26.65 27.54 15.20
CA PRO A 101 27.67 26.50 15.20
C PRO A 101 29.07 27.12 15.21
N ALA A 102 30.07 26.32 15.57
CA ALA A 102 31.48 26.66 15.40
C ALA A 102 31.87 26.74 13.93
N LYS A 103 31.28 25.90 13.08
CA LYS A 103 31.41 25.93 11.62
C LYS A 103 30.27 25.19 10.93
N VAL A 104 30.09 25.47 9.64
CA VAL A 104 29.24 24.72 8.72
C VAL A 104 30.12 24.03 7.68
N VAL A 105 29.81 22.78 7.33
CA VAL A 105 30.52 22.00 6.32
C VAL A 105 29.53 21.59 5.23
N VAL A 106 29.90 21.79 3.96
CA VAL A 106 29.08 21.43 2.79
C VAL A 106 29.95 20.74 1.74
N ASP A 107 29.35 20.04 0.78
CA ASP A 107 30.01 19.38 -0.34
C ASP A 107 29.78 20.07 -1.70
N ASP A 108 28.76 20.92 -1.81
CA ASP A 108 28.47 21.72 -3.00
C ASP A 108 29.20 23.10 -2.97
N PRO A 109 30.05 23.42 -3.97
CA PRO A 109 30.79 24.69 -4.01
C PRO A 109 29.93 25.95 -4.11
N GLU A 110 28.80 25.89 -4.83
CA GLU A 110 27.90 27.04 -5.02
C GLU A 110 27.13 27.33 -3.71
N LEU A 111 26.65 26.28 -3.05
CA LEU A 111 26.05 26.33 -1.73
C LEU A 111 27.06 26.86 -0.70
N ALA A 112 28.32 26.45 -0.76
CA ALA A 112 29.37 26.96 0.12
C ALA A 112 29.56 28.48 -0.03
N ALA A 113 29.61 28.98 -1.26
CA ALA A 113 29.76 30.41 -1.53
C ALA A 113 28.56 31.23 -1.01
N ALA A 114 27.34 30.71 -1.21
CA ALA A 114 26.12 31.34 -0.74
C ALA A 114 26.02 31.30 0.80
N ALA A 115 26.34 30.17 1.43
CA ALA A 115 26.39 30.02 2.88
C ALA A 115 27.41 30.96 3.54
N ARG A 116 28.62 31.12 2.95
CA ARG A 116 29.62 32.09 3.44
C ARG A 116 29.07 33.51 3.48
N SER A 117 28.38 33.91 2.41
CA SER A 117 27.80 35.25 2.33
C SER A 117 26.69 35.44 3.37
N LEU A 118 25.85 34.42 3.58
CA LEU A 118 24.76 34.45 4.56
C LEU A 118 25.27 34.48 6.01
N LEU A 119 26.34 33.72 6.31
CA LEU A 119 26.82 33.48 7.66
C LEU A 119 27.96 34.40 8.11
N ALA A 120 28.59 35.13 7.19
CA ALA A 120 29.66 36.09 7.52
C ALA A 120 29.26 37.09 8.63
N PRO A 121 28.04 37.68 8.66
CA PRO A 121 27.65 38.57 9.75
C PRO A 121 27.54 37.89 11.12
N ALA A 122 27.32 36.58 11.15
CA ALA A 122 27.23 35.77 12.36
C ALA A 122 28.59 35.23 12.84
N ASP A 123 29.66 35.49 12.09
CA ASP A 123 31.02 34.98 12.30
C ASP A 123 31.05 33.44 12.35
N VAL A 124 30.30 32.79 11.48
CA VAL A 124 30.29 31.32 11.35
C VAL A 124 31.05 30.94 10.07
N PRO A 125 32.21 30.27 10.17
CA PRO A 125 32.97 29.84 9.00
C PRO A 125 32.26 28.70 8.25
N VAL A 126 32.46 28.64 6.93
CA VAL A 126 31.94 27.58 6.06
C VAL A 126 33.08 26.90 5.32
N GLU A 127 33.21 25.60 5.54
CA GLU A 127 34.20 24.72 4.91
C GLU A 127 33.54 23.92 3.79
N LEU A 128 34.29 23.74 2.70
CA LEU A 128 33.92 22.82 1.62
C LEU A 128 34.70 21.52 1.85
N ALA A 129 34.00 20.40 1.93
CA ALA A 129 34.57 19.06 2.09
C ALA A 129 34.13 18.16 0.93
N ALA A 130 34.94 17.15 0.59
CA ALA A 130 34.58 16.21 -0.46
C ALA A 130 33.50 15.20 -0.03
N HIS A 131 33.43 14.92 1.29
CA HIS A 131 32.52 13.95 1.89
C HIS A 131 31.94 14.51 3.18
N LEU A 132 30.67 14.18 3.43
CA LEU A 132 29.93 14.59 4.63
C LEU A 132 29.32 13.33 5.26
N PRO A 133 30.07 12.56 6.06
CA PRO A 133 29.65 11.22 6.49
C PRO A 133 28.28 11.17 7.18
N ARG A 134 27.96 12.14 8.04
CA ARG A 134 26.68 12.17 8.76
C ARG A 134 25.53 12.63 7.89
N PHE A 135 25.79 13.51 6.94
CA PHE A 135 24.81 13.84 5.93
C PHE A 135 24.55 12.66 4.99
N GLU A 136 25.59 11.92 4.60
CA GLU A 136 25.48 10.70 3.78
C GLU A 136 24.70 9.61 4.53
N ASP A 137 25.01 9.35 5.80
CA ASP A 137 24.26 8.43 6.67
C ASP A 137 22.76 8.82 6.74
N ALA A 138 22.47 10.11 6.98
CA ALA A 138 21.10 10.61 7.10
C ALA A 138 20.34 10.58 5.77
N TYR A 139 21.02 10.85 4.66
CA TYR A 139 20.44 10.75 3.33
C TYR A 139 20.15 9.29 2.97
N ALA A 140 21.07 8.37 3.22
CA ALA A 140 20.87 6.94 2.98
C ALA A 140 19.70 6.40 3.81
N ALA A 141 19.64 6.70 5.10
CA ALA A 141 18.53 6.27 5.96
C ALA A 141 17.17 6.81 5.50
N LEU A 142 17.13 8.06 5.00
CA LEU A 142 15.91 8.62 4.43
C LEU A 142 15.54 7.94 3.10
N SER A 143 16.51 7.73 2.22
CA SER A 143 16.29 7.07 0.94
C SER A 143 15.78 5.65 1.13
N ASP A 144 16.39 4.86 2.01
CA ASP A 144 15.96 3.49 2.32
C ASP A 144 14.55 3.48 2.90
N ALA A 145 14.23 4.40 3.82
CA ALA A 145 12.89 4.50 4.40
C ALA A 145 11.81 4.92 3.40
N MET A 146 12.19 5.53 2.28
CA MET A 146 11.29 5.99 1.22
C MET A 146 11.36 5.11 -0.04
N ASP A 147 12.13 4.02 -0.01
CA ASP A 147 12.46 3.20 -1.18
C ASP A 147 12.94 4.05 -2.39
N ALA A 148 13.73 5.08 -2.09
CA ALA A 148 14.16 6.09 -3.05
C ALA A 148 15.40 5.63 -3.84
N ASP A 149 15.27 5.46 -5.14
CA ASP A 149 16.38 5.12 -6.04
C ASP A 149 16.59 6.19 -7.11
N LEU A 150 17.75 6.85 -7.06
CA LEU A 150 18.14 7.87 -8.04
C LEU A 150 18.33 7.31 -9.46
N SER A 151 18.50 6.00 -9.60
CA SER A 151 18.60 5.32 -10.89
C SER A 151 17.26 5.15 -11.59
N GLN A 152 16.15 5.22 -10.82
CA GLN A 152 14.81 5.09 -11.37
C GLN A 152 14.35 6.40 -12.04
N GLY A 153 13.91 6.25 -13.29
CA GLY A 153 13.24 7.32 -14.02
C GLY A 153 11.85 7.62 -13.46
N PRO A 154 11.17 8.66 -13.98
CA PRO A 154 9.79 8.91 -13.60
C PRO A 154 8.93 7.66 -13.90
N PRO A 155 7.94 7.33 -13.05
CA PRO A 155 7.06 6.20 -13.30
C PRO A 155 6.46 6.30 -14.70
N GLU A 156 6.57 5.21 -15.47
CA GLU A 156 5.94 5.12 -16.78
C GLU A 156 4.42 5.20 -16.60
N PRO A 157 3.68 5.84 -17.54
CA PRO A 157 2.23 5.85 -17.45
C PRO A 157 1.67 4.43 -17.44
N PHE A 158 0.85 4.10 -16.45
CA PHE A 158 0.15 2.82 -16.41
C PHE A 158 -0.59 2.56 -17.73
N THR A 159 -0.42 1.35 -18.24
CA THR A 159 -1.15 0.87 -19.41
C THR A 159 -1.70 -0.54 -19.14
N TRP A 160 -2.87 -0.81 -19.70
CA TRP A 160 -3.51 -2.11 -19.63
C TRP A 160 -4.10 -2.42 -21.00
N ASP A 161 -3.53 -3.44 -21.66
CA ASP A 161 -3.95 -3.90 -22.98
C ASP A 161 -5.20 -4.79 -22.84
N ILE A 162 -6.36 -4.15 -22.84
CA ILE A 162 -7.66 -4.81 -22.77
C ILE A 162 -8.69 -4.02 -23.58
N ALA A 163 -9.63 -4.72 -24.21
CA ALA A 163 -10.67 -4.09 -25.02
C ALA A 163 -11.48 -3.06 -24.21
N GLU A 164 -11.62 -1.84 -24.73
CA GLU A 164 -12.29 -0.73 -24.02
C GLU A 164 -13.73 -1.06 -23.60
N ARG A 165 -14.42 -1.95 -24.33
CA ARG A 165 -15.78 -2.43 -23.99
C ARG A 165 -15.87 -3.16 -22.65
N VAL A 166 -14.77 -3.74 -22.18
CA VAL A 166 -14.73 -4.59 -20.98
C VAL A 166 -14.52 -3.76 -19.71
N LEU A 167 -13.84 -2.62 -19.82
CA LEU A 167 -13.47 -1.80 -18.67
C LEU A 167 -14.69 -1.19 -17.94
N PRO A 168 -15.65 -0.52 -18.61
CA PRO A 168 -16.77 0.09 -17.90
C PRO A 168 -17.63 -0.93 -17.12
N PRO A 169 -18.01 -2.10 -17.69
CA PRO A 169 -18.71 -3.14 -16.94
C PRO A 169 -17.92 -3.66 -15.74
N LEU A 170 -16.62 -3.93 -15.88
CA LEU A 170 -15.76 -4.41 -14.80
C LEU A 170 -15.73 -3.42 -13.63
N TYR A 171 -15.42 -2.16 -13.91
CA TYR A 171 -15.36 -1.10 -12.90
C TYR A 171 -16.74 -0.82 -12.29
N GLN A 172 -17.82 -0.91 -13.07
CA GLN A 172 -19.17 -0.78 -12.54
C GLN A 172 -19.53 -1.93 -11.60
N ALA A 173 -19.16 -3.18 -11.92
CA ALA A 173 -19.37 -4.34 -11.08
C ALA A 173 -18.55 -4.22 -9.78
N ALA A 174 -17.26 -3.90 -9.87
CA ALA A 174 -16.40 -3.63 -8.72
C ALA A 174 -16.95 -2.50 -7.85
N ALA A 175 -17.42 -1.40 -8.43
CA ALA A 175 -18.01 -0.31 -7.68
C ALA A 175 -19.33 -0.70 -6.99
N ARG A 176 -20.13 -1.59 -7.58
CA ARG A 176 -21.34 -2.12 -6.93
C ARG A 176 -20.98 -3.05 -5.78
N CYS A 177 -20.02 -3.96 -5.99
CA CYS A 177 -19.52 -4.87 -4.97
C CYS A 177 -19.00 -4.10 -3.75
N ALA A 178 -18.12 -3.11 -3.96
CA ALA A 178 -17.62 -2.27 -2.87
C ALA A 178 -18.71 -1.52 -2.11
N ARG A 179 -19.76 -1.04 -2.78
CA ARG A 179 -20.89 -0.39 -2.11
C ARG A 179 -21.74 -1.34 -1.27
N GLN A 180 -21.72 -2.64 -1.58
CA GLN A 180 -22.41 -3.66 -0.79
C GLN A 180 -21.53 -4.22 0.33
N ALA A 181 -20.23 -3.89 0.32
CA ALA A 181 -19.27 -4.26 1.35
C ALA A 181 -19.42 -5.72 1.82
N PRO A 182 -19.34 -6.72 0.92
CA PRO A 182 -19.58 -8.11 1.28
C PRO A 182 -18.71 -8.62 2.42
N TRP A 183 -17.51 -8.04 2.62
CA TRP A 183 -16.59 -8.35 3.71
C TRP A 183 -17.08 -7.98 5.10
N GLU A 184 -18.15 -7.20 5.22
CA GLU A 184 -18.82 -6.94 6.50
C GLU A 184 -19.74 -8.09 6.93
N LEU A 185 -20.07 -9.01 6.01
CA LEU A 185 -21.10 -10.03 6.19
C LEU A 185 -20.60 -11.44 5.90
N LEU A 186 -19.75 -11.60 4.87
CA LEU A 186 -19.21 -12.87 4.43
C LEU A 186 -17.78 -13.03 4.98
N PRO A 187 -17.48 -14.17 5.63
CA PRO A 187 -16.11 -14.51 5.99
C PRO A 187 -15.27 -14.86 4.74
N ASP A 188 -13.97 -15.02 4.95
CA ASP A 188 -13.03 -15.52 3.94
C ASP A 188 -13.29 -17.00 3.59
N PHE A 189 -13.83 -17.77 4.54
CA PHE A 189 -14.32 -19.13 4.36
C PHE A 189 -15.58 -19.39 5.20
N PRO A 190 -16.57 -20.15 4.68
CA PRO A 190 -16.61 -20.83 3.37
C PRO A 190 -16.72 -19.85 2.17
N PRO A 191 -16.22 -20.20 0.98
CA PRO A 191 -16.35 -19.34 -0.20
C PRO A 191 -17.79 -19.35 -0.74
N VAL A 192 -18.11 -18.37 -1.59
CA VAL A 192 -19.28 -18.42 -2.46
C VAL A 192 -18.88 -19.12 -3.76
N ALA A 193 -19.46 -20.28 -4.09
CA ALA A 193 -19.23 -20.91 -5.38
C ALA A 193 -20.12 -20.30 -6.46
N ILE A 194 -19.52 -20.03 -7.62
CA ILE A 194 -20.16 -19.31 -8.72
C ILE A 194 -20.00 -20.12 -10.00
N ASP A 195 -21.13 -20.61 -10.55
CA ASP A 195 -21.18 -21.22 -11.87
C ASP A 195 -21.27 -20.11 -12.93
N LEU A 196 -20.22 -20.01 -13.74
CA LEU A 196 -20.07 -19.08 -14.85
C LEU A 196 -20.32 -19.75 -16.21
N GLY A 197 -20.30 -21.08 -16.28
CA GLY A 197 -20.43 -21.83 -17.53
C GLY A 197 -19.32 -21.47 -18.51
N GLU A 198 -19.68 -21.20 -19.77
CA GLU A 198 -18.71 -20.85 -20.82
C GLU A 198 -17.92 -19.56 -20.56
N TYR A 199 -18.42 -18.69 -19.66
CA TYR A 199 -17.82 -17.41 -19.30
C TYR A 199 -16.73 -17.50 -18.23
N GLY A 200 -16.37 -18.70 -17.79
CA GLY A 200 -15.33 -18.85 -16.79
C GLY A 200 -13.94 -18.42 -17.27
N PRO A 201 -13.01 -18.16 -16.33
CA PRO A 201 -11.79 -17.39 -16.56
C PRO A 201 -10.75 -18.12 -17.43
N ALA A 202 -10.84 -19.44 -17.55
CA ALA A 202 -9.97 -20.26 -18.38
C ALA A 202 -10.78 -21.38 -19.07
N PRO A 203 -10.29 -21.95 -20.20
CA PRO A 203 -10.91 -23.11 -20.82
C PRO A 203 -11.07 -24.28 -19.83
N GLY A 204 -12.28 -24.83 -19.72
CA GLY A 204 -12.58 -25.93 -18.79
C GLY A 204 -12.85 -25.51 -17.35
N VAL A 205 -12.72 -24.22 -17.02
CA VAL A 205 -13.09 -23.69 -15.70
C VAL A 205 -14.47 -23.07 -15.82
N GLU A 206 -15.51 -23.79 -15.42
CA GLU A 206 -16.91 -23.32 -15.48
C GLU A 206 -17.44 -22.82 -14.14
N ARG A 207 -16.76 -23.19 -13.04
CA ARG A 207 -17.06 -22.79 -11.67
C ARG A 207 -15.84 -22.16 -11.06
N VAL A 208 -16.07 -21.15 -10.22
CA VAL A 208 -15.04 -20.49 -9.42
C VAL A 208 -15.52 -20.33 -7.98
N TYR A 209 -14.58 -20.12 -7.07
CA TYR A 209 -14.83 -20.00 -5.63
C TYR A 209 -14.37 -18.64 -5.13
N ALA A 210 -15.32 -17.78 -4.78
CA ALA A 210 -15.05 -16.43 -4.32
C ALA A 210 -14.90 -16.41 -2.79
N SER A 211 -13.68 -16.14 -2.33
CA SER A 211 -13.35 -15.79 -0.95
C SER A 211 -13.43 -14.27 -0.79
N VAL A 212 -14.15 -13.81 0.23
CA VAL A 212 -14.35 -12.39 0.51
C VAL A 212 -13.30 -11.95 1.53
N LEU A 213 -12.42 -11.04 1.11
CA LEU A 213 -11.30 -10.57 1.93
C LEU A 213 -11.73 -9.34 2.72
N GLY A 214 -11.38 -9.28 4.02
CA GLY A 214 -11.51 -8.05 4.82
C GLY A 214 -12.18 -8.18 6.18
N GLY A 215 -12.57 -9.38 6.61
CA GLY A 215 -13.13 -9.59 7.95
C GLY A 215 -12.20 -9.13 9.10
N ALA A 216 -10.88 -9.09 8.88
CA ALA A 216 -9.89 -8.59 9.85
C ALA A 216 -9.59 -7.08 9.73
N GLY A 217 -10.20 -6.36 8.80
CA GLY A 217 -10.04 -4.90 8.64
C GLY A 217 -8.71 -4.43 8.04
N VAL A 218 -7.82 -5.33 7.62
CA VAL A 218 -6.49 -5.00 7.08
C VAL A 218 -6.50 -4.80 5.56
N MET A 219 -7.23 -5.62 4.80
CA MET A 219 -7.37 -5.50 3.34
C MET A 219 -8.78 -5.89 2.92
N THR A 220 -9.46 -5.06 2.13
CA THR A 220 -10.80 -5.37 1.62
C THR A 220 -10.76 -5.76 0.16
N GLY A 221 -11.47 -6.82 -0.21
CA GLY A 221 -11.41 -7.33 -1.57
C GLY A 221 -12.15 -8.64 -1.81
N VAL A 222 -11.94 -9.20 -2.99
CA VAL A 222 -12.47 -10.51 -3.38
C VAL A 222 -11.34 -11.26 -4.08
N ALA A 223 -11.03 -12.47 -3.62
CA ALA A 223 -10.17 -13.42 -4.30
C ALA A 223 -11.03 -14.57 -4.86
N CYS A 224 -10.81 -14.91 -6.12
CA CYS A 224 -11.63 -15.86 -6.86
C CYS A 224 -10.75 -16.99 -7.40
N TYR A 225 -10.86 -18.17 -6.78
CA TYR A 225 -10.04 -19.35 -7.08
C TYR A 225 -10.71 -20.24 -8.14
N PHE A 226 -9.90 -20.88 -8.97
CA PHE A 226 -10.40 -21.69 -10.09
C PHE A 226 -10.76 -23.12 -9.69
N ALA A 227 -10.22 -23.60 -8.56
CA ALA A 227 -10.52 -24.90 -7.97
C ALA A 227 -10.75 -24.76 -6.46
N MET A 228 -11.50 -25.70 -5.86
CA MET A 228 -11.67 -25.74 -4.40
C MET A 228 -10.35 -26.14 -3.73
N ASP A 229 -9.67 -27.15 -4.26
CA ASP A 229 -8.37 -27.63 -3.77
C ASP A 229 -7.33 -26.49 -3.69
N ASP A 230 -7.39 -25.52 -4.61
CA ASP A 230 -6.53 -24.34 -4.62
C ASP A 230 -6.82 -23.42 -3.43
N LEU A 231 -8.09 -23.19 -3.12
CA LEU A 231 -8.51 -22.41 -1.95
C LEU A 231 -8.14 -23.13 -0.64
N GLU A 232 -8.44 -24.43 -0.54
CA GLU A 232 -8.12 -25.23 0.63
C GLU A 232 -6.61 -25.27 0.90
N ALA A 233 -5.79 -25.41 -0.15
CA ALA A 233 -4.34 -25.37 -0.02
C ALA A 233 -3.84 -24.01 0.49
N MET A 234 -4.42 -22.91 -0.01
CA MET A 234 -4.08 -21.55 0.45
C MET A 234 -4.46 -21.36 1.92
N MET A 235 -5.66 -21.79 2.32
CA MET A 235 -6.13 -21.69 3.70
C MET A 235 -5.29 -22.53 4.67
N ASN A 236 -5.01 -23.78 4.31
CA ASN A 236 -4.17 -24.67 5.12
C ASN A 236 -2.78 -24.07 5.31
N ALA A 237 -2.22 -23.44 4.28
CA ALA A 237 -0.95 -22.74 4.38
C ALA A 237 -1.03 -21.47 5.24
N GLY A 238 -2.10 -20.67 5.11
CA GLY A 238 -2.34 -19.50 5.95
C GLY A 238 -2.49 -19.88 7.43
N GLN A 239 -3.27 -20.92 7.73
CA GLN A 239 -3.41 -21.47 9.07
C GLN A 239 -2.08 -22.01 9.61
N ALA A 240 -1.29 -22.75 8.80
CA ALA A 240 0.03 -23.23 9.19
C ALA A 240 1.01 -22.07 9.48
N ALA A 241 0.97 -20.99 8.67
CA ALA A 241 1.80 -19.80 8.89
C ALA A 241 1.39 -19.02 10.15
N MET A 242 0.09 -18.95 10.46
CA MET A 242 -0.43 -18.29 11.67
C MET A 242 -0.24 -19.15 12.93
N ALA A 243 -0.17 -20.47 12.79
CA ALA A 243 -0.06 -21.44 13.88
C ALA A 243 1.38 -21.84 14.23
N ASP A 244 2.39 -21.26 13.57
CA ASP A 244 3.79 -21.63 13.80
C ASP A 244 4.35 -21.00 15.09
N ASP A 245 3.92 -21.55 16.23
CA ASP A 245 4.43 -21.19 17.55
C ASP A 245 5.95 -21.46 17.68
N ASP A 246 6.52 -22.36 16.87
CA ASP A 246 7.96 -22.64 16.85
C ASP A 246 8.75 -21.44 16.28
N MET A 247 8.23 -20.77 15.24
CA MET A 247 8.83 -19.52 14.72
C MET A 247 8.73 -18.37 15.73
N VAL A 248 7.60 -18.25 16.44
CA VAL A 248 7.44 -17.28 17.52
C VAL A 248 8.43 -17.56 18.65
N ASP A 249 8.62 -18.83 19.03
CA ASP A 249 9.58 -19.23 20.04
C ASP A 249 11.04 -19.02 19.61
N GLU A 250 11.39 -19.28 18.35
CA GLU A 250 12.72 -19.00 17.79
C GLU A 250 13.01 -17.50 17.73
N ALA A 251 12.04 -16.69 17.31
CA ALA A 251 12.16 -15.22 17.29
C ALA A 251 12.29 -14.64 18.71
N ILE A 252 11.53 -15.16 19.68
CA ILE A 252 11.67 -14.81 21.11
C ILE A 252 13.08 -15.17 21.61
N ALA A 253 13.58 -16.36 21.28
CA ALA A 253 14.92 -16.81 21.66
C ALA A 253 16.01 -15.92 21.05
N PHE A 254 15.86 -15.54 19.79
CA PHE A 254 16.77 -14.63 19.09
C PHE A 254 16.77 -13.22 19.70
N MET A 255 15.59 -12.66 20.01
CA MET A 255 15.47 -11.36 20.66
C MET A 255 16.07 -11.34 22.08
N ARG A 256 15.93 -12.44 22.84
CA ARG A 256 16.63 -12.59 24.14
C ARG A 256 18.15 -12.60 23.95
N GLN A 257 18.66 -13.26 22.92
CA GLN A 257 20.10 -13.29 22.62
C GLN A 257 20.65 -11.91 22.22
N LEU A 258 19.80 -11.06 21.63
CA LEU A 258 20.11 -9.65 21.31
C LEU A 258 19.92 -8.69 22.50
N GLY A 259 19.49 -9.19 23.67
CA GLY A 259 19.35 -8.41 24.90
C GLY A 259 18.04 -7.62 25.00
N ALA A 260 17.01 -7.98 24.25
CA ALA A 260 15.69 -7.39 24.40
C ALA A 260 15.10 -7.73 25.79
N PRO A 261 14.54 -6.74 26.53
CA PRO A 261 14.01 -6.94 27.88
C PRO A 261 12.62 -7.60 27.85
N LEU A 262 12.56 -8.84 27.38
CA LEU A 262 11.31 -9.61 27.24
C LEU A 262 10.90 -10.34 28.52
N ASP A 263 11.80 -10.45 29.50
CA ASP A 263 11.59 -11.25 30.72
C ASP A 263 10.69 -10.53 31.76
N ASP A 264 10.43 -9.24 31.58
CA ASP A 264 9.52 -8.44 32.43
C ASP A 264 8.05 -8.51 31.97
N LEU A 265 7.78 -9.17 30.83
CA LEU A 265 6.44 -9.31 30.25
C LEU A 265 5.87 -10.72 30.47
N PRO A 266 4.53 -10.87 30.62
CA PRO A 266 3.89 -12.17 30.64
C PRO A 266 4.17 -12.97 29.36
N PRO A 267 4.38 -14.30 29.42
CA PRO A 267 4.72 -15.13 28.25
C PRO A 267 3.77 -14.96 27.06
N GLU A 268 2.47 -14.83 27.32
CA GLU A 268 1.46 -14.62 26.27
C GLU A 268 1.58 -13.23 25.61
N ALA A 269 1.86 -12.19 26.40
CA ALA A 269 2.07 -10.85 25.88
C ALA A 269 3.35 -10.73 25.03
N VAL A 270 4.38 -11.52 25.37
CA VAL A 270 5.61 -11.63 24.57
C VAL A 270 5.32 -12.34 23.26
N ARG A 271 4.57 -13.45 23.28
CA ARG A 271 4.17 -14.18 22.07
C ARG A 271 3.34 -13.31 21.13
N GLU A 272 2.35 -12.58 21.64
CA GLU A 272 1.57 -11.62 20.85
C GLU A 272 2.43 -10.51 20.25
N LEU A 273 3.30 -9.89 21.06
CA LEU A 273 4.20 -8.82 20.59
C LEU A 273 5.13 -9.31 19.46
N VAL A 274 5.71 -10.51 19.60
CA VAL A 274 6.59 -11.08 18.58
C VAL A 274 5.79 -11.48 17.33
N ARG A 275 4.57 -12.01 17.51
CA ARG A 275 3.67 -12.35 16.40
C ARG A 275 3.28 -11.11 15.58
N ASP A 276 3.04 -9.98 16.23
CA ASP A 276 2.77 -8.69 15.56
C ASP A 276 3.99 -8.10 14.83
N MET A 277 5.21 -8.48 15.25
CA MET A 277 6.45 -8.02 14.61
C MET A 277 6.94 -8.92 13.47
N LEU A 278 6.42 -10.14 13.37
CA LEU A 278 6.74 -11.06 12.29
C LEU A 278 5.94 -10.70 11.03
N PRO A 279 6.57 -10.63 9.84
CA PRO A 279 5.85 -10.38 8.60
C PRO A 279 4.85 -11.51 8.33
N PRO A 280 3.62 -11.21 7.90
CA PRO A 280 2.63 -12.25 7.63
C PRO A 280 3.10 -13.21 6.53
N GLY A 281 3.02 -14.52 6.80
CA GLY A 281 2.97 -15.54 5.74
C GLY A 281 4.29 -16.24 5.36
N THR A 282 5.31 -16.32 6.22
CA THR A 282 6.48 -17.18 5.93
C THR A 282 6.40 -18.51 6.68
N VAL A 283 6.03 -19.60 5.97
CA VAL A 283 6.12 -20.98 6.50
C VAL A 283 7.54 -21.50 6.25
N PRO A 284 8.29 -21.94 7.28
CA PRO A 284 9.64 -22.48 7.11
C PRO A 284 9.67 -23.69 6.15
N GLY A 285 10.54 -23.63 5.14
CA GLY A 285 10.74 -24.72 4.17
C GLY A 285 9.74 -24.79 3.02
N SER A 286 8.76 -23.88 2.95
CA SER A 286 7.92 -23.70 1.76
C SER A 286 8.50 -22.60 0.85
N ASN A 287 8.47 -22.81 -0.47
CA ASN A 287 8.71 -21.71 -1.39
C ASN A 287 7.46 -20.82 -1.37
N PRO A 288 7.55 -19.49 -1.20
CA PRO A 288 6.39 -18.59 -1.26
C PRO A 288 5.55 -18.79 -2.54
N ALA A 289 6.19 -19.19 -3.65
CA ALA A 289 5.51 -19.55 -4.89
C ALA A 289 4.61 -20.80 -4.78
N ASP A 290 4.88 -21.70 -3.84
CA ASP A 290 4.10 -22.91 -3.59
C ASP A 290 2.78 -22.62 -2.86
N LEU A 291 2.61 -21.43 -2.29
CA LEU A 291 1.36 -20.97 -1.68
C LEU A 291 0.46 -20.23 -2.68
N ILE A 292 1.02 -19.89 -3.83
CA ILE A 292 0.34 -19.16 -4.87
C ILE A 292 -0.52 -20.11 -5.68
N ARG A 293 -1.78 -19.73 -5.88
CA ARG A 293 -2.79 -20.54 -6.57
C ARG A 293 -3.53 -19.70 -7.60
N ASP A 294 -4.06 -20.39 -8.60
CA ASP A 294 -4.72 -19.75 -9.72
C ASP A 294 -5.97 -18.99 -9.29
N SER A 295 -5.84 -17.67 -9.28
CA SER A 295 -6.87 -16.79 -8.78
C SER A 295 -6.93 -15.44 -9.49
N LEU A 296 -8.12 -14.85 -9.45
CA LEU A 296 -8.39 -13.46 -9.80
C LEU A 296 -8.66 -12.69 -8.53
N ILE A 297 -7.98 -11.57 -8.34
CA ILE A 297 -8.07 -10.80 -7.10
C ILE A 297 -8.44 -9.36 -7.43
N CYS A 298 -9.37 -8.81 -6.66
CA CYS A 298 -9.70 -7.39 -6.62
C CYS A 298 -9.42 -6.88 -5.21
N PHE A 299 -8.43 -6.01 -5.06
CA PHE A 299 -8.24 -5.24 -3.83
C PHE A 299 -8.88 -3.86 -3.97
N TYR A 300 -9.40 -3.32 -2.88
CA TYR A 300 -9.79 -1.91 -2.81
C TYR A 300 -8.74 -1.18 -1.99
N GLU A 301 -7.95 -0.38 -2.69
CA GLU A 301 -6.84 0.38 -2.13
C GLU A 301 -7.19 1.86 -2.04
N THR A 302 -6.51 2.57 -1.16
CA THR A 302 -6.62 4.02 -1.05
C THR A 302 -5.76 4.71 -2.12
N PRO A 303 -6.09 5.96 -2.54
CA PRO A 303 -5.33 6.66 -3.57
C PRO A 303 -3.83 6.87 -3.27
N ASP A 304 -3.43 6.82 -1.99
CA ASP A 304 -2.05 6.94 -1.53
C ASP A 304 -1.27 5.62 -1.58
N GLU A 305 -1.97 4.48 -1.61
CA GLU A 305 -1.38 3.14 -1.76
C GLU A 305 -1.22 2.74 -3.24
N VAL A 306 -1.94 3.42 -4.14
CA VAL A 306 -2.03 3.09 -5.56
C VAL A 306 -1.09 3.94 -6.39
N ASP A 307 -0.50 3.35 -7.45
CA ASP A 307 0.24 4.11 -8.47
C ASP A 307 -0.60 5.30 -9.00
N PRO A 308 -0.13 6.55 -8.83
CA PRO A 308 -0.83 7.74 -9.32
C PRO A 308 -1.17 7.68 -10.81
N THR A 309 -0.33 7.03 -11.63
CA THR A 309 -0.56 6.88 -13.06
C THR A 309 -1.76 5.96 -13.37
N TYR A 310 -2.05 4.99 -12.51
CA TYR A 310 -3.26 4.16 -12.61
C TYR A 310 -4.52 4.96 -12.28
N VAL A 311 -4.48 5.80 -11.25
CA VAL A 311 -5.61 6.68 -10.90
C VAL A 311 -5.92 7.64 -12.05
N GLU A 312 -4.90 8.24 -12.67
CA GLU A 312 -5.07 9.09 -13.86
C GLU A 312 -5.63 8.32 -15.04
N TRP A 313 -5.17 7.08 -15.26
CA TRP A 313 -5.65 6.21 -16.32
C TRP A 313 -7.15 5.90 -16.17
N ILE A 314 -7.62 5.67 -14.93
CA ILE A 314 -9.04 5.50 -14.57
C ILE A 314 -9.83 6.78 -14.87
N GLN A 315 -9.34 7.93 -14.40
CA GLN A 315 -10.00 9.23 -14.56
C GLN A 315 -10.14 9.63 -16.03
N ALA A 316 -9.08 9.46 -16.83
CA ALA A 316 -9.08 9.76 -18.26
C ALA A 316 -10.16 8.98 -19.02
N ARG A 317 -10.42 7.73 -18.59
CA ARG A 317 -11.45 6.85 -19.15
C ARG A 317 -12.83 7.01 -18.52
N ARG A 318 -12.97 7.88 -17.50
CA ARG A 318 -14.21 8.12 -16.75
C ARG A 318 -14.80 6.83 -16.18
N LEU A 319 -13.95 5.91 -15.75
CA LEU A 319 -14.38 4.63 -15.18
C LEU A 319 -15.05 4.86 -13.82
N LYS A 320 -16.08 4.07 -13.53
CA LYS A 320 -16.92 4.26 -12.34
C LYS A 320 -16.25 3.66 -11.11
N LEU A 321 -16.10 4.46 -10.06
CA LEU A 321 -15.63 4.01 -8.75
C LEU A 321 -16.78 3.94 -7.74
N ALA A 322 -16.58 3.23 -6.63
CA ALA A 322 -17.53 3.24 -5.53
C ALA A 322 -17.53 4.60 -4.83
N ASN A 323 -16.34 5.07 -4.47
CA ASN A 323 -16.02 6.42 -3.98
C ASN A 323 -14.53 6.71 -4.30
N GLN A 324 -13.99 7.84 -3.83
CA GLN A 324 -12.60 8.23 -4.09
C GLN A 324 -11.56 7.49 -3.23
N LEU A 325 -11.98 6.76 -2.20
CA LEU A 325 -11.09 6.04 -1.27
C LEU A 325 -11.04 4.53 -1.52
N MET A 326 -11.82 4.02 -2.49
CA MET A 326 -11.86 2.61 -2.85
C MET A 326 -11.54 2.45 -4.33
N ILE A 327 -10.25 2.44 -4.65
CA ILE A 327 -9.73 2.22 -5.99
C ILE A 327 -9.57 0.72 -6.21
N PRO A 328 -10.30 0.10 -7.16
CA PRO A 328 -10.16 -1.33 -7.41
C PRO A 328 -8.87 -1.61 -8.17
N ALA A 329 -8.03 -2.49 -7.64
CA ALA A 329 -6.83 -3.02 -8.28
C ALA A 329 -7.07 -4.49 -8.66
N PHE A 330 -6.87 -4.83 -9.94
CA PHE A 330 -7.23 -6.13 -10.49
C PHE A 330 -5.99 -6.94 -10.85
N HIS A 331 -5.87 -8.13 -10.27
CA HIS A 331 -4.69 -8.97 -10.41
C HIS A 331 -5.07 -10.39 -10.79
N ARG A 332 -4.29 -10.96 -11.71
CA ARG A 332 -4.24 -12.39 -11.96
C ARG A 332 -2.97 -12.91 -11.30
N VAL A 333 -3.16 -13.89 -10.42
CA VAL A 333 -2.07 -14.56 -9.73
C VAL A 333 -2.02 -16.00 -10.21
N THR A 334 -0.92 -16.41 -10.83
CA THR A 334 -0.78 -17.75 -11.43
C THR A 334 0.01 -18.68 -10.53
N THR A 335 -0.40 -19.94 -10.45
CA THR A 335 0.27 -20.95 -9.63
C THR A 335 1.78 -21.01 -9.93
N GLY A 336 2.61 -20.93 -8.89
CA GLY A 336 4.07 -21.00 -9.01
C GLY A 336 4.76 -19.71 -9.48
N THR A 337 4.04 -18.60 -9.66
CA THR A 337 4.62 -17.30 -10.05
C THR A 337 4.41 -16.25 -8.97
N LEU A 338 5.49 -15.60 -8.53
CA LEU A 338 5.43 -14.50 -7.54
C LEU A 338 4.93 -13.18 -8.13
N GLU A 339 4.89 -13.06 -9.46
CA GLU A 339 4.47 -11.84 -10.15
C GLU A 339 2.96 -11.88 -10.44
N ALA A 340 2.23 -10.96 -9.82
CA ALA A 340 0.86 -10.65 -10.22
C ALA A 340 0.87 -9.86 -11.54
N ARG A 341 -0.07 -10.17 -12.44
CA ARG A 341 -0.23 -9.44 -13.71
C ARG A 341 -1.64 -8.86 -13.86
N PRO A 342 -1.85 -7.86 -14.73
CA PRO A 342 -3.19 -7.42 -15.12
C PRO A 342 -4.01 -8.58 -15.74
N LEU A 343 -5.34 -8.47 -15.67
CA LEU A 343 -6.23 -9.48 -16.24
C LEU A 343 -6.23 -9.40 -17.77
N ASN A 344 -6.37 -10.54 -18.44
CA ASN A 344 -6.73 -10.55 -19.85
C ASN A 344 -8.26 -10.33 -20.03
N GLU A 345 -8.70 -10.22 -21.28
CA GLU A 345 -10.10 -9.98 -21.62
C GLU A 345 -11.07 -11.05 -21.07
N ARG A 346 -10.73 -12.33 -21.18
CA ARG A 346 -11.57 -13.44 -20.69
C ARG A 346 -11.69 -13.41 -19.17
N GLU A 347 -10.56 -13.22 -18.49
CA GLU A 347 -10.47 -13.11 -17.04
C GLU A 347 -11.26 -11.90 -16.52
N ALA A 348 -11.16 -10.75 -17.18
CA ALA A 348 -11.91 -9.55 -16.83
C ALA A 348 -13.42 -9.71 -17.03
N VAL A 349 -13.86 -10.38 -18.10
CA VAL A 349 -15.28 -10.71 -18.31
C VAL A 349 -15.79 -11.63 -17.19
N ALA A 350 -15.06 -12.71 -16.90
CA ALA A 350 -15.39 -13.63 -15.81
C ALA A 350 -15.50 -12.89 -14.48
N PHE A 351 -14.52 -12.03 -14.17
CA PHE A 351 -14.48 -11.34 -12.89
C PHE A 351 -15.56 -10.24 -12.77
N THR A 352 -15.94 -9.62 -13.89
CA THR A 352 -17.12 -8.73 -13.95
C THR A 352 -18.38 -9.48 -13.48
N LEU A 353 -18.58 -10.71 -13.95
CA LEU A 353 -19.72 -11.54 -13.56
C LEU A 353 -19.66 -11.95 -12.08
N VAL A 354 -18.48 -12.31 -11.58
CA VAL A 354 -18.25 -12.64 -10.16
C VAL A 354 -18.59 -11.45 -9.26
N LEU A 355 -17.98 -10.29 -9.47
CA LEU A 355 -18.21 -9.09 -8.64
C LEU A 355 -19.66 -8.60 -8.73
N GLY A 356 -20.24 -8.62 -9.93
CA GLY A 356 -21.64 -8.27 -10.15
C GLY A 356 -22.61 -9.26 -9.51
N GLY A 357 -22.27 -10.55 -9.54
CA GLY A 357 -23.00 -11.62 -8.88
C GLY A 357 -22.99 -11.48 -7.36
N LEU A 358 -21.80 -11.32 -6.78
CA LEU A 358 -21.59 -11.13 -5.34
C LEU A 358 -22.35 -9.91 -4.83
N ALA A 359 -22.23 -8.76 -5.50
CA ALA A 359 -22.97 -7.56 -5.10
C ALA A 359 -24.49 -7.80 -5.03
N ARG A 360 -25.05 -8.56 -5.98
CA ARG A 360 -26.48 -8.88 -5.98
C ARG A 360 -26.84 -9.96 -4.96
N PHE A 361 -25.94 -10.91 -4.71
CA PHE A 361 -26.10 -11.95 -3.71
C PHE A 361 -26.15 -11.35 -2.32
N THR A 362 -25.14 -10.55 -1.95
CA THR A 362 -25.10 -9.82 -0.67
C THR A 362 -26.33 -8.95 -0.48
N SER A 363 -26.74 -8.21 -1.51
CA SER A 363 -27.97 -7.40 -1.44
C SER A 363 -29.24 -8.23 -1.26
N ARG A 364 -29.29 -9.44 -1.81
CA ARG A 364 -30.48 -10.30 -1.76
C ARG A 364 -30.60 -11.00 -0.41
N PHE A 365 -29.50 -11.46 0.15
CA PHE A 365 -29.45 -12.25 1.37
C PHE A 365 -28.92 -11.46 2.56
N LEU A 366 -29.11 -10.13 2.58
CA LEU A 366 -28.57 -9.27 3.64
C LEU A 366 -29.02 -9.76 5.02
N ASP A 367 -30.32 -9.95 5.21
CA ASP A 367 -30.90 -10.37 6.49
C ASP A 367 -30.43 -11.80 6.86
N GLU A 368 -30.37 -12.71 5.87
CA GLU A 368 -29.91 -14.08 6.07
C GLU A 368 -28.41 -14.17 6.42
N LEU A 369 -27.57 -13.31 5.83
CA LEU A 369 -26.14 -13.24 6.09
C LEU A 369 -25.80 -12.53 7.42
N GLU A 370 -26.62 -11.57 7.87
CA GLU A 370 -26.43 -10.90 9.17
C GLU A 370 -26.67 -11.86 10.35
N VAL A 371 -27.64 -12.76 10.21
CA VAL A 371 -28.04 -13.68 11.29
C VAL A 371 -27.29 -15.01 11.19
N MET A 372 -26.84 -15.41 9.99
CA MET A 372 -26.21 -16.70 9.69
C MET A 372 -27.06 -17.94 10.09
N GLU A 373 -28.34 -17.78 10.42
CA GLU A 373 -29.21 -18.88 10.84
C GLU A 373 -29.98 -19.49 9.67
N GLY A 374 -29.74 -20.77 9.39
CA GLY A 374 -30.58 -21.54 8.48
C GLY A 374 -30.02 -22.91 8.14
N PRO A 375 -30.85 -23.98 8.08
CA PRO A 375 -30.39 -25.32 7.71
C PRO A 375 -30.21 -25.51 6.20
N GLU A 376 -30.59 -24.52 5.38
CA GLU A 376 -30.61 -24.64 3.92
C GLU A 376 -29.52 -23.79 3.27
N PRO A 377 -28.86 -24.30 2.22
CA PRO A 377 -27.89 -23.52 1.46
C PRO A 377 -28.56 -22.36 0.73
N LEU A 378 -27.87 -21.23 0.66
CA LEU A 378 -28.32 -20.08 -0.12
C LEU A 378 -27.98 -20.31 -1.60
N ILE A 379 -29.00 -20.33 -2.46
CA ILE A 379 -28.85 -20.49 -3.91
C ILE A 379 -29.48 -19.30 -4.63
N PHE A 380 -28.74 -18.71 -5.57
CA PHE A 380 -29.18 -17.51 -6.28
C PHE A 380 -28.82 -17.52 -7.75
N ARG A 381 -29.76 -17.09 -8.60
CA ARG A 381 -29.59 -17.10 -10.07
C ARG A 381 -29.82 -15.72 -10.70
N PRO A 382 -28.94 -14.74 -10.46
CA PRO A 382 -29.10 -13.42 -11.01
C PRO A 382 -28.75 -13.38 -12.51
N TYR A 383 -29.39 -12.46 -13.22
CA TYR A 383 -28.82 -11.88 -14.42
C TYR A 383 -27.82 -10.77 -14.04
N VAL A 384 -26.59 -10.89 -14.53
CA VAL A 384 -25.50 -9.93 -14.31
C VAL A 384 -25.14 -9.26 -15.63
N GLU A 385 -24.92 -7.95 -15.59
CA GLU A 385 -24.48 -7.18 -16.75
C GLU A 385 -23.01 -7.48 -17.04
N GLY A 386 -22.71 -8.05 -18.20
CA GLY A 386 -21.37 -8.20 -18.74
C GLY A 386 -21.16 -7.35 -19.99
N PRO A 387 -19.95 -7.37 -20.58
CA PRO A 387 -19.62 -6.56 -21.75
C PRO A 387 -20.47 -6.84 -23.00
N ASP A 388 -20.93 -8.09 -23.15
CA ASP A 388 -21.69 -8.56 -24.32
C ASP A 388 -23.19 -8.73 -24.04
N GLY A 389 -23.66 -8.30 -22.87
CA GLY A 389 -25.07 -8.38 -22.46
C GLY A 389 -25.27 -8.98 -21.08
N LYS A 390 -26.52 -9.33 -20.77
CA LYS A 390 -26.88 -9.94 -19.48
C LYS A 390 -26.62 -11.44 -19.52
N VAL A 391 -25.84 -11.93 -18.56
CA VAL A 391 -25.51 -13.35 -18.39
C VAL A 391 -26.20 -13.88 -17.14
N ARG A 392 -26.80 -15.06 -17.22
CA ARG A 392 -27.36 -15.75 -16.05
C ARG A 392 -26.25 -16.61 -15.42
N ILE A 393 -25.98 -16.40 -14.14
CA ILE A 393 -25.01 -17.18 -13.36
C ILE A 393 -25.69 -17.79 -12.16
N THR A 394 -25.07 -18.78 -11.51
CA THR A 394 -25.59 -19.35 -10.26
C THR A 394 -24.57 -19.19 -9.14
N LEU A 395 -24.98 -18.56 -8.04
CA LEU A 395 -24.19 -18.46 -6.81
C LEU A 395 -24.76 -19.40 -5.76
N ARG A 396 -23.87 -20.02 -5.00
CA ARG A 396 -24.20 -20.94 -3.91
C ARG A 396 -23.32 -20.64 -2.71
N TYR A 397 -23.91 -20.68 -1.52
CA TYR A 397 -23.22 -20.51 -0.25
C TYR A 397 -23.79 -21.51 0.75
N PRO A 398 -22.93 -22.23 1.51
CA PRO A 398 -23.38 -23.28 2.42
C PRO A 398 -24.06 -22.68 3.66
N PRO A 399 -24.90 -23.46 4.37
CA PRO A 399 -25.42 -23.06 5.67
C PRO A 399 -24.31 -23.02 6.73
N GLU A 400 -24.58 -22.35 7.84
CA GLU A 400 -23.63 -22.23 8.95
C GLU A 400 -23.21 -23.62 9.48
N GLY A 401 -21.89 -23.80 9.68
CA GLY A 401 -21.31 -25.03 10.25
C GLY A 401 -21.21 -26.22 9.28
N GLN A 402 -21.44 -26.01 7.98
CA GLN A 402 -21.19 -27.02 6.95
C GLN A 402 -20.11 -26.60 5.95
N ASP A 403 -19.17 -27.50 5.70
CA ASP A 403 -18.10 -27.31 4.73
C ASP A 403 -18.50 -27.80 3.33
N TRP A 404 -18.00 -27.13 2.30
CA TRP A 404 -18.26 -27.44 0.88
C TRP A 404 -18.04 -28.89 0.45
N PRO A 405 -17.03 -29.65 0.94
CA PRO A 405 -16.79 -31.03 0.51
C PRO A 405 -17.90 -32.00 0.92
N GLU A 406 -18.73 -31.65 1.91
CA GLU A 406 -19.70 -32.55 2.53
C GLU A 406 -21.15 -32.31 2.06
N LEU A 407 -21.42 -31.25 1.29
CA LEU A 407 -22.76 -30.92 0.80
C LEU A 407 -23.10 -31.63 -0.52
N GLU A 408 -24.17 -32.44 -0.49
CA GLU A 408 -24.90 -32.80 -1.71
C GLU A 408 -25.72 -31.60 -2.19
N TRP A 409 -25.23 -30.92 -3.22
CA TRP A 409 -25.92 -29.78 -3.78
C TRP A 409 -27.11 -30.25 -4.62
N PRO A 410 -28.32 -29.70 -4.40
CA PRO A 410 -29.44 -29.98 -5.26
C PRO A 410 -29.12 -29.56 -6.70
N ASP A 411 -29.55 -30.37 -7.68
CA ASP A 411 -29.50 -29.98 -9.09
C ASP A 411 -30.15 -28.63 -9.27
N ALA A 412 -29.56 -27.77 -10.11
CA ALA A 412 -30.07 -26.42 -10.29
C ALA A 412 -31.57 -26.44 -10.71
N ASP A 413 -31.98 -27.46 -11.45
CA ASP A 413 -33.35 -27.61 -11.95
C ASP A 413 -34.36 -28.13 -10.91
N SER A 414 -33.92 -28.63 -9.75
CA SER A 414 -34.80 -29.30 -8.78
C SER A 414 -35.62 -28.35 -7.90
N PHE A 415 -35.24 -27.07 -7.82
CA PHE A 415 -35.87 -26.09 -6.92
C PHE A 415 -36.98 -25.23 -7.53
N GLY A 416 -37.28 -25.34 -8.83
CA GLY A 416 -38.50 -24.77 -9.43
C GLY A 416 -38.77 -23.26 -9.21
N LEU A 417 -37.80 -22.48 -8.73
CA LEU A 417 -37.95 -21.05 -8.43
C LEU A 417 -37.47 -20.18 -9.61
N ASP A 418 -38.06 -20.39 -10.79
CA ASP A 418 -38.13 -19.35 -11.83
C ASP A 418 -39.25 -18.37 -11.46
N LEU A 419 -39.07 -17.62 -10.35
CA LEU A 419 -40.09 -16.67 -9.87
C LEU A 419 -40.03 -15.28 -10.53
N PHE A 420 -39.17 -15.07 -11.53
CA PHE A 420 -39.20 -13.83 -12.31
C PHE A 420 -39.10 -14.09 -13.81
N PRO A 421 -40.10 -13.68 -14.61
CA PRO A 421 -39.92 -13.63 -16.05
C PRO A 421 -38.77 -12.66 -16.38
N PRO A 422 -38.06 -12.85 -17.50
CA PRO A 422 -37.07 -11.89 -17.96
C PRO A 422 -37.72 -10.49 -18.06
N PRO A 423 -36.99 -9.41 -17.73
CA PRO A 423 -37.52 -8.06 -17.91
C PRO A 423 -37.87 -7.85 -19.39
N PRO A 424 -38.97 -7.14 -19.70
CA PRO A 424 -39.39 -6.91 -21.08
C PRO A 424 -38.29 -6.20 -21.88
N GLU A 425 -38.15 -6.60 -23.14
CA GLU A 425 -37.14 -6.15 -24.13
C GLU A 425 -37.02 -4.63 -24.27
#